data_AF-A0A9E2C9R7-F1
#
_entry.id   AF-A0A9E2C9R7-F1
#
_cell.length_a   1.000
_cell.length_b   1.000
_cell.length_c   1.000
_cell.angle_alpha   90.00
_cell.angle_beta   90.00
_cell.angle_gamma   90.00
#
_symmetry.space_group_name_H-M   'P 1'
#
loop_
_entity.id
_entity.type
_entity.pdbx_description
1 polymer ?
#
loop_
_entity_poly.entity_id
_entity_poly.type
_entity_poly.pdbx_seq_one_letter_code
_entity_poly.pdbx_strand_id
1 'polypeptide(L)'
;MDRTIAIATLSSKGQVTIPDKVREALYVRQKGNKVGFELVEGGVLMKPLVIAEQEKDFSENEWDKLEKLANQNGELYTNAKDFLISLREL
;
A
#
# COMPACT_ATOMS: atom_id res chain seq x y z
N MET A 1 -27.87 -3.63 3.70
CA MET A 1 -26.73 -4.25 2.99
C MET A 1 -26.88 -5.75 3.11
N ASP A 2 -26.88 -6.45 1.99
CA ASP A 2 -27.03 -7.90 1.97
C ASP A 2 -25.73 -8.57 2.45
N ARG A 3 -25.81 -9.43 3.47
CA ARG A 3 -24.63 -10.09 4.03
C ARG A 3 -24.34 -11.34 3.23
N THR A 4 -23.28 -11.30 2.42
CA THR A 4 -22.80 -12.49 1.71
C THR A 4 -21.82 -13.27 2.59
N ILE A 5 -22.09 -14.55 2.80
CA ILE A 5 -21.15 -15.50 3.42
C ILE A 5 -20.44 -16.27 2.30
N ALA A 6 -19.11 -16.29 2.33
CA ALA A 6 -18.30 -17.12 1.44
C ALA A 6 -17.62 -18.21 2.29
N ILE A 7 -17.76 -19.47 1.86
CA ILE A 7 -17.21 -20.63 2.55
C ILE A 7 -16.03 -21.15 1.73
N ALA A 8 -14.97 -21.58 2.41
CA ALA A 8 -13.82 -22.23 1.80
C ALA A 8 -13.40 -23.45 2.61
N THR A 9 -12.91 -24.47 1.93
CA THR A 9 -12.42 -25.69 2.57
C THR A 9 -10.96 -25.51 2.98
N LEU A 10 -10.68 -25.84 4.24
CA LEU A 10 -9.30 -25.94 4.72
C LEU A 10 -8.66 -27.19 4.11
N SER A 11 -7.53 -27.00 3.43
CA SER A 11 -6.72 -28.10 2.91
C SER A 11 -5.58 -28.43 3.89
N SER A 12 -4.43 -28.88 3.39
CA SER A 12 -3.30 -29.24 4.23
C SER A 12 -2.66 -28.02 4.91
N LYS A 13 -2.14 -28.21 6.13
CA LYS A 13 -1.29 -27.23 6.83
C LYS A 13 -1.91 -25.83 6.99
N GLY A 14 -3.24 -25.75 7.10
CA GLY A 14 -3.94 -24.48 7.27
C GLY A 14 -4.11 -23.68 5.97
N GLN A 15 -3.83 -24.26 4.81
CA GLN A 15 -4.00 -23.58 3.53
C GLN A 15 -5.48 -23.51 3.15
N VAL A 16 -5.95 -22.30 2.84
CA VAL A 16 -7.30 -22.04 2.33
C VAL A 16 -7.21 -21.27 1.01
N THR A 17 -8.00 -21.69 0.03
CA THR A 17 -8.18 -20.93 -1.21
C THR A 17 -9.22 -19.84 -0.95
N ILE A 18 -8.81 -18.57 -1.05
CA ILE A 18 -9.70 -17.42 -0.85
C ILE A 18 -10.74 -17.38 -1.98
N PRO A 19 -12.06 -17.43 -1.69
CA PRO A 19 -13.11 -17.38 -2.71
C PRO A 19 -13.08 -16.09 -3.53
N ASP A 20 -13.51 -16.17 -4.80
CA ASP A 20 -13.39 -15.08 -5.78
C ASP A 20 -13.97 -13.75 -5.29
N LYS A 21 -15.19 -13.76 -4.76
CA LYS A 21 -15.84 -12.56 -4.21
C LYS A 21 -15.05 -11.91 -3.07
N VAL A 22 -14.36 -12.72 -2.26
CA VAL A 22 -13.52 -12.22 -1.16
C VAL A 22 -12.22 -11.65 -1.71
N ARG A 23 -11.62 -12.28 -2.73
CA ARG A 23 -10.42 -11.74 -3.42
C ARG A 23 -10.71 -10.39 -4.08
N GLU A 24 -11.89 -10.24 -4.69
CA GLU A 24 -12.35 -8.99 -5.28
C GLU A 24 -12.51 -7.88 -4.23
N ALA A 25 -13.17 -8.18 -3.11
CA ALA A 25 -13.36 -7.23 -2.01
C ALA A 25 -12.04 -6.81 -1.34
N LEU A 26 -11.04 -7.70 -1.31
CA LEU A 26 -9.71 -7.43 -0.76
C LEU A 26 -8.72 -6.87 -1.79
N TYR A 27 -9.11 -6.76 -3.06
CA TYR A 27 -8.22 -6.37 -4.17
C TYR A 27 -6.95 -7.24 -4.32
N VAL A 28 -7.00 -8.51 -3.92
CA VAL A 28 -5.87 -9.47 -4.00
C VAL A 28 -5.99 -10.38 -5.21
N ARG A 29 -5.69 -9.82 -6.38
CA ARG A 29 -5.92 -10.49 -7.68
C ARG A 29 -4.69 -11.17 -8.24
N GLN A 30 -3.49 -10.77 -7.82
CA GLN A 30 -2.25 -11.19 -8.43
C GLN A 30 -1.43 -12.10 -7.52
N LYS A 31 -0.68 -13.01 -8.14
CA LYS A 31 0.31 -13.83 -7.43
C LYS A 31 1.31 -12.91 -6.73
N GLY A 32 1.54 -13.14 -5.44
CA GLY A 32 2.47 -12.34 -4.63
C GLY A 32 1.82 -11.21 -3.85
N ASN A 33 0.54 -10.88 -4.09
CA ASN A 33 -0.20 -10.01 -3.17
C ASN A 33 -0.18 -10.62 -1.76
N LYS A 34 0.05 -9.77 -0.76
CA LYS A 34 0.15 -10.18 0.64
C LYS A 34 -1.14 -9.83 1.36
N VAL A 35 -1.50 -10.70 2.30
CA VAL A 35 -2.67 -10.54 3.15
C VAL A 35 -2.20 -10.60 4.59
N GLY A 36 -2.54 -9.58 5.35
CA GLY A 36 -2.32 -9.53 6.79
C GLY A 36 -3.46 -10.20 7.54
N PHE A 37 -3.11 -10.89 8.63
CA PHE A 37 -4.06 -11.45 9.58
C PHE A 37 -3.89 -10.73 10.91
N GLU A 38 -4.97 -10.20 11.45
CA GLU A 38 -5.00 -9.53 12.74
C GLU A 38 -5.93 -10.29 13.67
N LEU A 39 -5.41 -10.72 14.81
CA LEU A 39 -6.20 -11.40 15.83
C LEU A 39 -7.05 -10.35 16.55
N VAL A 40 -8.35 -10.60 16.62
CA VAL A 40 -9.31 -9.75 17.32
C VAL A 40 -10.16 -10.60 18.26
N GLU A 41 -10.88 -9.95 19.18
CA GLU A 41 -11.79 -10.68 20.07
C GLU A 41 -12.83 -11.45 19.24
N GLY A 42 -12.89 -12.77 19.45
CA GLY A 42 -13.84 -13.65 18.77
C GLY A 42 -13.52 -13.97 17.31
N GLY A 43 -12.35 -13.58 16.76
CA GLY A 43 -12.03 -13.93 15.38
C GLY A 43 -10.72 -13.40 14.83
N VAL A 44 -10.65 -13.35 13.50
CA VAL A 44 -9.49 -12.88 12.73
C VAL A 44 -9.98 -11.90 11.68
N LEU A 45 -9.34 -10.74 11.60
CA LEU A 45 -9.51 -9.81 10.49
C LEU A 45 -8.47 -10.10 9.42
N MET A 46 -8.92 -10.04 8.16
CA MET A 46 -8.08 -10.24 6.99
C MET A 46 -8.04 -8.93 6.20
N LYS A 47 -6.84 -8.41 5.92
CA LYS A 47 -6.66 -7.13 5.20
C LYS A 47 -5.59 -7.25 4.11
N PRO A 48 -5.74 -6.55 2.97
CA PRO A 48 -4.66 -6.47 2.00
C PRO A 48 -3.46 -5.75 2.65
N LEU A 49 -2.27 -6.30 2.44
CA LEU A 49 -1.03 -5.65 2.85
C LEU A 49 -0.36 -5.08 1.61
N VAL A 50 -0.46 -3.76 1.47
CA VAL A 50 0.41 -3.01 0.56
C VAL A 50 1.72 -2.85 1.30
N ILE A 51 2.72 -3.66 0.94
CA ILE A 51 4.10 -3.28 1.25
C ILE A 51 4.38 -2.15 0.28
N ALA A 52 4.33 -0.91 0.76
CA ALA A 52 5.01 0.15 0.06
C ALA A 52 6.46 -0.32 -0.03
N GLU A 53 6.90 -0.67 -1.25
CA GLU A 53 8.33 -0.55 -1.53
C GLU A 53 8.70 0.83 -1.01
N GLN A 54 9.70 0.92 -0.12
CA GLN A 54 10.25 2.22 0.25
C GLN A 54 10.33 3.01 -1.04
N GLU A 55 9.61 4.14 -1.09
CA GLU A 55 9.66 5.03 -2.24
C GLU A 55 11.13 5.13 -2.60
N LYS A 56 11.50 4.71 -3.81
CA LYS A 56 12.88 4.81 -4.25
C LYS A 56 13.25 6.27 -4.01
N ASP A 57 14.13 6.51 -3.05
CA ASP A 57 14.75 7.81 -2.88
C ASP A 57 15.18 8.24 -4.27
N PHE A 58 14.75 9.45 -4.68
CA PHE A 58 14.99 9.97 -6.01
C PHE A 58 16.43 9.69 -6.43
N SER A 59 16.63 9.29 -7.68
CA SER A 59 18.00 9.21 -8.21
C SER A 59 18.69 10.57 -8.11
N GLU A 60 20.02 10.61 -8.04
CA GLU A 60 20.79 11.87 -7.96
C GLU A 60 20.37 12.87 -9.06
N ASN A 61 20.06 12.37 -10.26
CA ASN A 61 19.58 13.19 -11.38
C ASN A 61 18.17 13.77 -11.19
N GLU A 62 17.32 13.09 -10.42
CA GLU A 62 15.99 13.59 -10.07
C GLU A 62 16.10 14.64 -8.96
N TRP A 63 16.99 14.43 -7.99
CA TRP A 63 17.34 15.42 -6.98
C TRP A 63 17.83 16.74 -7.55
N ASP A 64 18.78 16.69 -8.50
CA ASP A 64 19.31 17.88 -9.19
C ASP A 64 18.21 18.71 -9.88
N LYS A 65 17.15 18.05 -10.38
CA LYS A 65 16.03 18.74 -11.02
C LYS A 65 15.13 19.40 -9.99
N LEU A 66 14.86 18.72 -8.87
CA LEU A 66 14.04 19.25 -7.79
C LEU A 66 14.72 20.45 -7.11
N GLU A 67 16.03 20.39 -6.89
CA GLU A 67 16.80 21.50 -6.33
C GLU A 67 16.78 22.73 -7.24
N LYS A 68 16.89 22.54 -8.57
CA LYS A 68 16.76 23.63 -9.55
C LYS A 68 15.35 24.25 -9.55
N LEU A 69 14.30 23.44 -9.41
CA LEU A 69 12.92 23.91 -9.36
C LEU A 69 12.63 24.70 -8.08
N ALA A 70 13.09 24.24 -6.92
CA ALA A 70 12.95 24.94 -5.64
C ALA A 70 13.64 26.32 -5.67
N ASN A 71 14.87 26.37 -6.19
CA ASN A 71 15.64 27.62 -6.30
C ASN A 71 15.02 28.64 -7.28
N GLN A 72 14.22 28.19 -8.26
CA GLN A 72 13.51 29.09 -9.19
C GLN A 72 12.30 29.77 -8.54
N ASN A 73 11.67 29.14 -7.54
CA ASN A 73 10.52 29.68 -6.83
C ASN A 73 10.89 30.47 -5.56
N GLY A 74 12.18 30.60 -5.24
CA GLY A 74 12.66 31.35 -4.07
C GLY A 74 12.44 30.65 -2.74
N GLU A 75 12.10 29.36 -2.76
CA GLU A 75 11.81 28.57 -1.56
C GLU A 75 12.96 27.60 -1.29
N LEU A 76 13.54 27.71 -0.09
CA LEU A 76 14.62 26.83 0.37
C LEU A 76 14.03 25.70 1.21
N TYR A 77 14.22 24.47 0.75
CA TYR A 77 13.80 23.26 1.46
C TYR A 77 15.03 22.55 2.01
N THR A 78 14.99 22.15 3.29
CA THR A 78 16.13 21.51 3.95
C THR A 78 16.16 19.99 3.77
N ASN A 79 15.10 19.39 3.21
CA ASN A 79 15.02 17.98 2.87
C ASN A 79 13.91 17.70 1.81
N ALA A 80 13.96 16.52 1.16
CA ALA A 80 13.00 16.11 0.12
C ALA A 80 11.56 16.12 0.61
N LYS A 81 11.35 15.69 1.86
CA LYS A 81 10.02 15.46 2.40
C LYS A 81 9.25 16.77 2.47
N ASP A 82 9.90 17.84 2.91
CA ASP A 82 9.30 19.17 3.01
C ASP A 82 8.98 19.74 1.61
N PHE A 83 9.85 19.51 0.63
CA PHE A 83 9.60 19.90 -0.76
C PHE A 83 8.43 19.14 -1.40
N LEU A 84 8.31 17.83 -1.15
CA LEU A 84 7.21 17.03 -1.70
C LEU A 84 5.86 17.38 -1.07
N ILE A 85 5.84 17.81 0.19
CA ILE A 85 4.63 18.25 0.87
C ILE A 85 4.11 19.55 0.23
N SER A 86 4.97 20.52 -0.09
CA SER A 86 4.52 21.79 -0.69
C SER A 86 3.94 21.62 -2.09
N LEU A 87 4.43 20.66 -2.88
CA LEU A 87 3.87 20.34 -4.20
C LEU A 87 2.48 19.70 -4.16
N ARG A 88 2.06 19.10 -3.04
CA ARG A 88 0.72 18.51 -2.88
C ARG A 88 -0.35 19.51 -2.46
N GLU A 89 0.05 20.71 -2.01
CA GLU A 89 -0.85 21.77 -1.55
C GLU A 89 -1.13 22.86 -2.61
N LEU A 90 -0.60 22.70 -3.83
CA LEU A 90 -0.92 23.47 -5.03
C LEU A 90 -2.03 22.79 -5.86
#